data_AF-A0A0F9YRM2-F1
#
_entry.id   AF-A0A0F9YRM2-F1
#
_cell.length_a   1.000
_cell.length_b   1.000
_cell.length_c   1.000
_cell.angle_alpha   90.00
_cell.angle_beta   90.00
_cell.angle_gamma   90.00
#
_symmetry.space_group_name_H-M   'P 1'
#
loop_
_entity.id
_entity.type
_entity.pdbx_description
1 polymer ?
#
loop_
_entity_poly.entity_id
_entity_poly.type
_entity_poly.pdbx_seq_one_letter_code
_entity_poly.pdbx_strand_id
1 'polypeptide(L)'
;MAKESLSNTDISNSKILYKEDLKTEEYNLLKAENTTLKGEISLLRQNMLQLEKSNYELRLEKSETNKSMYLNSKKADLELLKIQCKINENKPSIFKRSANSNYIDVKWALEHSNSDINFKLEPFEYNRLKFFKEYFYNDFYQFDTKEIIKYIDKFSKEKYKKFLDYFELFACKLDVFNRFFHLVFINNHFIDKKVLLFDQIPLDWIINFRNGDALPLLKEFIERYTEKMIIFMYRVIFERPFITNLLINTKTFTKMISQNDYTVKFLKNIISEKGGLNLINKHNIHLFNKEQLKKIYKDDYMDIL
;
A
#
# COMPACT_ATOMS: atom_id res chain seq x y z
N MET A 1 41.49 -59.83 74.43
CA MET A 1 41.65 -58.54 73.72
C MET A 1 40.79 -58.59 72.47
N ALA A 2 39.63 -57.92 72.53
CA ALA A 2 38.61 -57.95 71.49
C ALA A 2 38.87 -56.84 70.47
N LYS A 3 38.63 -57.20 69.20
CA LYS A 3 38.71 -56.34 68.01
C LYS A 3 37.65 -55.24 68.10
N GLU A 4 38.07 -54.00 67.85
CA GLU A 4 37.18 -52.86 67.62
C GLU A 4 36.42 -53.06 66.31
N SER A 5 35.10 -53.24 66.42
CA SER A 5 34.17 -53.19 65.31
C SER A 5 33.82 -51.73 65.02
N LEU A 6 34.45 -51.14 63.99
CA LEU A 6 33.99 -49.89 63.41
C LEU A 6 32.58 -50.09 62.82
N SER A 7 31.66 -49.24 63.24
CA SER A 7 30.24 -49.20 62.92
C SER A 7 30.01 -48.96 61.42
N ASN A 8 29.33 -49.90 60.77
CA ASN A 8 28.88 -49.80 59.37
C ASN A 8 27.89 -48.64 59.10
N THR A 9 27.44 -47.92 60.12
CA THR A 9 26.53 -46.77 60.02
C THR A 9 27.22 -45.47 59.58
N ASP A 10 28.51 -45.26 59.87
CA ASP A 10 29.18 -43.99 59.56
C ASP A 10 29.67 -43.91 58.09
N ILE A 11 29.89 -45.07 57.46
CA ILE A 11 30.25 -45.18 56.04
C ILE A 11 29.02 -44.96 55.12
N SER A 12 27.81 -45.19 55.65
CA SER A 12 26.56 -44.97 54.94
C SER A 12 26.19 -43.48 54.85
N ASN A 13 26.31 -42.75 55.96
CA ASN A 13 25.93 -41.33 55.99
C ASN A 13 26.91 -40.41 55.26
N SER A 14 28.21 -40.72 55.27
CA SER A 14 29.21 -39.97 54.50
C SER A 14 29.03 -40.15 52.98
N LYS A 15 28.71 -41.36 52.49
CA LYS A 15 28.44 -41.59 51.06
C LYS A 15 27.18 -40.90 50.54
N ILE A 16 26.22 -40.60 51.41
CA ILE A 16 24.98 -39.90 51.03
C ILE A 16 25.23 -38.38 50.93
N LEU A 17 25.99 -37.78 51.88
CA LEU A 17 26.38 -36.36 51.82
C LEU A 17 27.21 -36.02 50.57
N TYR A 18 28.25 -36.81 50.27
CA TYR A 18 29.10 -36.56 49.09
C TYR A 18 28.34 -36.66 47.77
N LYS A 19 27.28 -37.47 47.68
CA LYS A 19 26.43 -37.58 46.48
C LYS A 19 25.47 -36.41 46.32
N GLU A 20 25.02 -35.80 47.41
CA GLU A 20 24.18 -34.60 47.37
C GLU A 20 25.03 -33.37 47.04
N ASP A 21 26.24 -33.25 47.60
CA ASP A 21 27.16 -32.15 47.31
C ASP A 21 27.63 -32.16 45.84
N LEU A 22 27.98 -33.33 45.29
CA LEU A 22 28.35 -33.48 43.87
C LEU A 22 27.19 -33.11 42.92
N LYS A 23 25.95 -33.47 43.26
CA LYS A 23 24.77 -33.08 42.47
C LYS A 23 24.48 -31.59 42.56
N THR A 24 24.81 -30.96 43.67
CA THR A 24 24.61 -29.52 43.89
C THR A 24 25.66 -28.71 43.13
N GLU A 25 26.91 -29.17 43.08
CA GLU A 25 27.95 -28.60 42.21
C GLU A 25 27.60 -28.77 40.72
N GLU A 26 27.19 -29.97 40.31
CA GLU A 26 26.79 -30.24 38.93
C GLU A 26 25.58 -29.39 38.51
N TYR A 27 24.60 -29.22 39.40
CA TYR A 27 23.47 -28.32 39.19
C TYR A 27 23.89 -26.85 39.05
N ASN A 28 24.85 -26.39 39.86
CA ASN A 28 25.34 -25.01 39.80
C ASN A 28 26.15 -24.75 38.51
N LEU A 29 26.93 -25.73 38.05
CA LEU A 29 27.63 -25.68 36.77
C LEU A 29 26.65 -25.63 35.59
N LEU A 30 25.66 -26.51 35.57
CA LEU A 30 24.60 -26.52 34.56
C LEU A 30 23.79 -25.22 34.56
N LYS A 31 23.55 -24.63 35.74
CA LYS A 31 22.84 -23.35 35.86
C LYS A 31 23.67 -22.19 35.30
N ALA A 32 24.97 -22.17 35.59
CA ALA A 32 25.90 -21.19 35.03
C ALA A 32 25.98 -21.30 33.51
N GLU A 33 26.12 -22.52 32.99
CA GLU A 33 26.15 -22.80 31.55
C GLU A 33 24.84 -22.41 30.84
N ASN A 34 23.68 -22.67 31.47
CA ASN A 34 22.39 -22.27 30.93
C ASN A 34 22.23 -20.74 30.90
N THR A 35 22.82 -20.01 31.87
CA THR A 35 22.82 -18.54 31.84
C THR A 35 23.73 -17.96 30.75
N THR A 36 24.91 -18.53 30.52
CA THR A 36 25.79 -18.13 29.40
C THR A 36 25.12 -18.41 28.06
N LEU A 37 24.55 -19.61 27.87
CA LEU A 37 23.82 -19.97 26.65
C LEU A 37 22.62 -19.04 26.39
N LYS A 38 21.89 -18.62 27.43
CA LYS A 38 20.83 -17.61 27.29
C LYS A 38 21.37 -16.24 26.85
N GLY A 39 22.53 -15.84 27.35
CA GLY A 39 23.22 -14.62 26.92
C GLY A 39 23.62 -14.68 25.45
N GLU A 40 24.22 -15.79 25.03
CA GLU A 40 24.61 -16.03 23.63
C GLU A 40 23.40 -16.05 22.68
N ILE A 41 22.29 -16.70 23.09
CA ILE A 41 21.04 -16.69 22.32
C ILE A 41 20.46 -15.28 22.20
N SER A 42 20.54 -14.47 23.26
CA SER A 42 20.07 -13.08 23.22
C SER A 42 20.87 -12.24 22.22
N LEU A 43 22.20 -12.38 22.23
CA LEU A 43 23.09 -11.73 21.28
C LEU A 43 22.85 -12.21 19.84
N LEU A 44 22.69 -13.52 19.64
CA LEU A 44 22.34 -14.08 18.34
C LEU A 44 21.01 -13.55 17.80
N ARG A 45 19.99 -13.38 18.65
CA ARG A 45 18.70 -12.78 18.27
C ARG A 45 18.84 -11.32 17.86
N GLN A 46 19.65 -10.53 18.57
CA GLN A 46 19.93 -9.14 18.19
C GLN A 46 20.68 -9.06 16.85
N ASN A 47 21.70 -9.90 16.66
CA ASN A 47 22.46 -9.96 15.42
C ASN A 47 21.58 -10.40 14.24
N MET A 48 20.67 -11.34 14.45
CA MET A 48 19.72 -11.78 13.42
C MET A 48 18.79 -10.64 13.01
N LEU A 49 18.21 -9.92 13.98
CA LEU A 49 17.36 -8.74 13.70
C LEU A 49 18.11 -7.65 12.94
N GLN A 50 19.37 -7.42 13.27
CA GLN A 50 20.21 -6.42 12.60
C GLN A 50 20.56 -6.85 11.16
N LEU A 51 20.85 -8.13 10.94
CA LEU A 51 21.07 -8.70 9.60
C LEU A 51 19.79 -8.66 8.77
N GLU A 52 18.64 -8.99 9.33
CA GLU A 52 17.34 -8.89 8.63
C GLU A 52 17.05 -7.46 8.18
N LYS A 53 17.33 -6.47 9.04
CA LYS A 53 17.17 -5.05 8.71
C LYS A 53 18.12 -4.63 7.58
N SER A 54 19.40 -5.00 7.65
CA SER A 54 20.38 -4.68 6.61
C SER A 54 20.07 -5.37 5.27
N ASN A 55 19.60 -6.62 5.30
CA ASN A 55 19.21 -7.36 4.10
C ASN A 55 17.93 -6.78 3.48
N TYR A 56 17.03 -6.25 4.31
CA TYR A 56 15.85 -5.49 3.85
C TYR A 56 16.24 -4.18 3.16
N GLU A 57 17.17 -3.41 3.73
CA GLU A 57 17.70 -2.17 3.14
C GLU A 57 18.39 -2.45 1.79
N LEU A 58 19.23 -3.50 1.71
CA LEU A 58 19.86 -3.92 0.46
C LEU A 58 18.86 -4.42 -0.60
N ARG A 59 17.78 -5.08 -0.18
CA ARG A 59 16.70 -5.48 -1.10
C ARG A 59 15.90 -4.27 -1.59
N LEU A 60 15.70 -3.26 -0.75
CA LEU A 60 15.08 -2.00 -1.14
C LEU A 60 15.93 -1.26 -2.17
N GLU A 61 17.23 -1.05 -1.92
CA GLU A 61 18.15 -0.40 -2.88
C GLU A 61 18.19 -1.13 -4.23
N LYS A 62 18.29 -2.47 -4.20
CA LYS A 62 18.32 -3.30 -5.43
C LYS A 62 16.97 -3.33 -6.17
N SER A 63 15.86 -3.06 -5.47
CA SER A 63 14.53 -2.94 -6.07
C SER A 63 14.26 -1.54 -6.63
N GLU A 64 14.73 -0.48 -5.98
CA GLU A 64 14.53 0.90 -6.44
C GLU A 64 15.32 1.19 -7.73
N THR A 65 16.51 0.62 -7.87
CA THR A 65 17.37 0.77 -9.05
C THR A 65 16.83 0.04 -10.29
N ASN A 66 16.30 -1.19 -10.13
CA ASN A 66 15.82 -1.98 -11.28
C ASN A 66 14.34 -1.75 -11.64
N LYS A 67 13.53 -1.26 -10.70
CA LYS A 67 12.07 -1.17 -10.86
C LYS A 67 11.60 0.24 -11.23
N SER A 68 12.34 1.30 -10.90
CA SER A 68 11.92 2.68 -11.23
C SER A 68 12.06 3.03 -12.72
N MET A 69 13.10 2.54 -13.41
CA MET A 69 13.26 2.82 -14.84
C MET A 69 12.36 1.95 -15.74
N TYR A 70 12.27 0.64 -15.47
CA TYR A 70 11.52 -0.28 -16.33
C TYR A 70 10.00 -0.24 -16.11
N LEU A 71 9.54 0.03 -14.88
CA LEU A 71 8.12 0.00 -14.53
C LEU A 71 7.42 1.33 -14.87
N ASN A 72 8.15 2.45 -14.84
CA ASN A 72 7.65 3.73 -15.35
C ASN A 72 7.57 3.75 -16.88
N SER A 73 8.55 3.17 -17.60
CA SER A 73 8.45 3.05 -19.06
C SER A 73 7.31 2.13 -19.48
N LYS A 74 7.19 0.94 -18.84
CA LYS A 74 6.12 -0.01 -19.16
C LYS A 74 4.73 0.50 -18.79
N LYS A 75 4.56 1.28 -17.71
CA LYS A 75 3.25 1.90 -17.38
C LYS A 75 2.89 2.99 -18.38
N ALA A 76 3.85 3.83 -18.78
CA ALA A 76 3.65 4.82 -19.82
C ALA A 76 3.28 4.15 -21.17
N ASP A 77 3.97 3.07 -21.54
CA ASP A 77 3.68 2.31 -22.76
C ASP A 77 2.27 1.68 -22.73
N LEU A 78 1.81 1.20 -21.56
CA LEU A 78 0.50 0.56 -21.40
C LEU A 78 -0.64 1.58 -21.37
N GLU A 79 -0.42 2.77 -20.80
CA GLU A 79 -1.34 3.90 -20.93
C GLU A 79 -1.42 4.40 -22.37
N LEU A 80 -0.27 4.52 -23.06
CA LEU A 80 -0.21 4.81 -24.49
C LEU A 80 -1.01 3.80 -25.31
N LEU A 81 -0.83 2.50 -25.05
CA LEU A 81 -1.53 1.44 -25.78
C LEU A 81 -3.05 1.50 -25.54
N LYS A 82 -3.48 1.77 -24.30
CA LYS A 82 -4.91 1.94 -23.97
C LYS A 82 -5.53 3.16 -24.64
N ILE A 83 -4.80 4.27 -24.70
CA ILE A 83 -5.23 5.48 -25.40
C ILE A 83 -5.29 5.21 -26.91
N GLN A 84 -4.31 4.49 -27.47
CA GLN A 84 -4.26 4.17 -28.89
C GLN A 84 -5.33 3.15 -29.31
N CYS A 85 -5.68 2.18 -28.45
CA CYS A 85 -6.83 1.30 -28.65
C CYS A 85 -8.15 2.09 -28.62
N LYS A 86 -8.34 3.02 -27.68
CA LYS A 86 -9.51 3.91 -27.64
C LYS A 86 -9.60 4.82 -28.88
N ILE A 87 -8.46 5.28 -29.40
CA ILE A 87 -8.40 6.06 -30.65
C ILE A 87 -8.75 5.17 -31.85
N ASN A 88 -8.28 3.93 -31.88
CA ASN A 88 -8.55 2.99 -32.98
C ASN A 88 -9.99 2.43 -32.96
N GLU A 89 -10.60 2.23 -31.80
CA GLU A 89 -12.01 1.83 -31.66
C GLU A 89 -12.98 2.95 -32.08
N ASN A 90 -12.57 4.21 -31.93
CA ASN A 90 -13.34 5.39 -32.36
C ASN A 90 -13.03 5.83 -33.80
N LYS A 91 -12.22 5.09 -34.56
CA LYS A 91 -12.12 5.29 -36.01
C LYS A 91 -13.37 4.68 -36.66
N PRO A 92 -14.31 5.48 -37.20
CA PRO A 92 -15.30 4.93 -38.11
C PRO A 92 -14.57 4.27 -39.29
N SER A 93 -15.20 3.25 -39.84
CA SER A 93 -14.83 2.44 -41.01
C SER A 93 -14.66 3.21 -42.34
N ILE A 94 -14.26 4.48 -42.29
CA ILE A 94 -14.01 5.34 -43.45
C ILE A 94 -12.48 5.41 -43.62
N PHE A 95 -12.01 5.19 -44.84
CA PHE A 95 -10.61 5.05 -45.29
C PHE A 95 -10.09 3.61 -45.44
N LYS A 96 -10.80 2.84 -46.28
CA LYS A 96 -10.12 1.91 -47.19
C LYS A 96 -9.45 2.72 -48.30
N ARG A 97 -8.13 2.48 -48.47
CA ARG A 97 -7.23 2.91 -49.58
C ARG A 97 -6.92 4.42 -49.55
N SER A 98 -5.68 4.88 -49.63
CA SER A 98 -4.50 4.37 -50.34
C SER A 98 -3.19 4.75 -49.62
N ALA A 99 -2.10 4.07 -50.01
CA ALA A 99 -0.74 4.35 -49.60
C ALA A 99 -0.30 5.77 -50.01
N ASN A 100 0.18 6.56 -49.05
CA ASN A 100 1.42 7.32 -49.12
C ASN A 100 1.65 8.07 -47.79
N SER A 101 2.90 8.02 -47.33
CA SER A 101 3.41 8.62 -46.10
C SER A 101 3.21 10.14 -46.05
N ASN A 102 2.32 10.60 -45.17
CA ASN A 102 2.31 11.89 -44.47
C ASN A 102 1.17 11.80 -43.44
N TYR A 103 1.48 11.33 -42.23
CA TYR A 103 0.45 11.16 -41.20
C TYR A 103 0.01 12.53 -40.69
N ILE A 104 -1.13 12.99 -41.19
CA ILE A 104 -1.94 14.02 -40.55
C ILE A 104 -2.46 13.42 -39.23
N ASP A 105 -1.88 13.82 -38.10
CA ASP A 105 -2.39 13.47 -36.77
C ASP A 105 -3.61 14.34 -36.42
N VAL A 106 -4.48 13.85 -35.55
CA VAL A 106 -5.67 14.57 -35.05
C VAL A 106 -5.29 15.94 -34.50
N LYS A 107 -4.12 16.06 -33.86
CA LYS A 107 -3.56 17.33 -33.41
C LYS A 107 -3.33 18.30 -34.58
N TRP A 108 -2.66 17.86 -35.63
CA TRP A 108 -2.43 18.66 -36.83
C TRP A 108 -3.75 19.04 -37.50
N ALA A 109 -4.69 18.09 -37.62
CA ALA A 109 -6.00 18.34 -38.19
C ALA A 109 -6.81 19.37 -37.39
N LEU A 110 -6.74 19.36 -36.06
CA LEU A 110 -7.42 20.33 -35.19
C LEU A 110 -6.75 21.70 -35.21
N GLU A 111 -5.42 21.77 -35.24
CA GLU A 111 -4.67 23.03 -35.39
C GLU A 111 -4.95 23.70 -36.75
N HIS A 112 -5.24 22.92 -37.79
CA HIS A 112 -5.45 23.40 -39.16
C HIS A 112 -6.93 23.39 -39.61
N SER A 113 -7.89 23.01 -38.74
CA SER A 113 -9.33 22.97 -39.08
C SER A 113 -10.05 24.32 -38.97
N ASN A 114 -9.32 25.44 -38.86
CA ASN A 114 -9.85 26.76 -38.48
C ASN A 114 -10.59 26.76 -37.13
N SER A 115 -10.31 25.79 -36.25
CA SER A 115 -10.81 25.79 -34.88
C SER A 115 -9.88 26.59 -33.97
N ASP A 116 -10.41 27.47 -33.11
CA ASP A 116 -9.66 28.32 -32.16
C ASP A 116 -9.02 27.51 -31.00
N ILE A 117 -8.55 26.29 -31.26
CA ILE A 117 -7.96 25.42 -30.25
C ILE A 117 -6.52 25.86 -30.00
N ASN A 118 -6.36 26.77 -29.05
CA ASN A 118 -5.05 27.21 -28.57
C ASN A 118 -4.57 26.26 -27.47
N PHE A 119 -3.42 25.58 -27.63
CA PHE A 119 -2.82 24.72 -26.58
C PHE A 119 -2.08 25.55 -25.52
N LYS A 120 -2.82 26.40 -24.81
CA LYS A 120 -2.31 27.26 -23.74
C LYS A 120 -2.99 26.94 -22.41
N LEU A 121 -2.27 27.15 -21.30
CA LEU A 121 -2.87 27.01 -19.98
C LEU A 121 -4.03 27.99 -19.78
N GLU A 122 -3.85 29.24 -20.22
CA GLU A 122 -4.89 30.26 -20.16
C GLU A 122 -5.76 30.29 -21.42
N PRO A 123 -7.06 30.61 -21.30
CA PRO A 123 -7.78 30.86 -20.04
C PRO A 123 -8.04 29.57 -19.24
N PHE A 124 -8.09 29.69 -17.90
CA PHE A 124 -8.38 28.57 -16.99
C PHE A 124 -9.86 28.16 -17.02
N GLU A 125 -10.27 27.57 -18.13
CA GLU A 125 -11.60 27.03 -18.35
C GLU A 125 -11.60 25.52 -18.14
N TYR A 126 -12.43 25.05 -17.20
CA TYR A 126 -12.43 23.66 -16.77
C TYR A 126 -12.67 22.67 -17.90
N ASN A 127 -13.70 22.88 -18.73
CA ASN A 127 -14.05 21.94 -19.80
C ASN A 127 -12.95 21.85 -20.87
N ARG A 128 -12.31 22.97 -21.19
CA ARG A 128 -11.19 23.03 -22.13
C ARG A 128 -9.95 22.31 -21.59
N LEU A 129 -9.58 22.58 -20.34
CA LEU A 129 -8.43 21.92 -19.71
C LEU A 129 -8.70 20.42 -19.46
N LYS A 130 -9.94 20.04 -19.16
CA LYS A 130 -10.38 18.65 -19.09
C LYS A 130 -10.24 17.95 -20.44
N PHE A 131 -10.70 18.60 -21.51
CA PHE A 131 -10.51 18.11 -22.87
C PHE A 131 -9.01 17.90 -23.19
N PHE A 132 -8.15 18.86 -22.85
CA PHE A 132 -6.70 18.67 -23.03
C PHE A 132 -6.14 17.52 -22.20
N LYS A 133 -6.55 17.34 -20.95
CA LYS A 133 -6.11 16.18 -20.14
C LYS A 133 -6.53 14.86 -20.76
N GLU A 134 -7.75 14.77 -21.30
CA GLU A 134 -8.34 13.53 -21.81
C GLU A 134 -7.79 13.15 -23.20
N TYR A 135 -7.56 14.12 -24.07
CA TYR A 135 -7.18 13.88 -25.48
C TYR A 135 -5.73 14.25 -25.81
N PHE A 136 -5.11 15.13 -25.03
CA PHE A 136 -3.76 15.68 -25.26
C PHE A 136 -2.92 15.69 -23.98
N TYR A 137 -2.90 14.57 -23.27
CA TYR A 137 -2.31 14.48 -21.93
C TYR A 137 -0.86 14.98 -21.85
N ASN A 138 -0.02 14.65 -22.85
CA ASN A 138 1.38 15.07 -22.87
C ASN A 138 1.53 16.59 -22.90
N ASP A 139 0.75 17.27 -23.73
CA ASP A 139 0.73 18.74 -23.81
C ASP A 139 0.15 19.34 -22.53
N PHE A 140 -0.94 18.77 -22.02
CA PHE A 140 -1.55 19.18 -20.75
C PHE A 140 -0.55 19.07 -19.57
N TYR A 141 0.22 17.99 -19.52
CA TYR A 141 1.20 17.76 -18.45
C TYR A 141 2.39 18.74 -18.51
N GLN A 142 2.65 19.37 -19.66
CA GLN A 142 3.70 20.38 -19.82
C GLN A 142 3.29 21.78 -19.34
N PHE A 143 2.01 22.05 -19.08
CA PHE A 143 1.59 23.37 -18.58
C PHE A 143 2.30 23.76 -17.29
N ASP A 144 2.60 25.06 -17.12
CA ASP A 144 3.38 25.55 -15.98
C ASP A 144 2.69 25.28 -14.64
N THR A 145 3.33 24.44 -13.84
CA THR A 145 2.87 24.04 -12.51
C THR A 145 2.76 25.22 -11.56
N LYS A 146 3.62 26.25 -11.68
CA LYS A 146 3.57 27.43 -10.79
C LYS A 146 2.30 28.25 -11.01
N GLU A 147 1.94 28.49 -12.26
CA GLU A 147 0.71 29.21 -12.61
C GLU A 147 -0.55 28.42 -12.21
N ILE A 148 -0.54 27.09 -12.37
CA ILE A 148 -1.61 26.21 -11.87
C ILE A 148 -1.79 26.36 -10.35
N ILE A 149 -0.69 26.30 -9.59
CA ILE A 149 -0.74 26.44 -8.13
C ILE A 149 -1.29 27.82 -7.75
N LYS A 150 -0.77 28.90 -8.35
CA LYS A 150 -1.28 30.26 -8.11
C LYS A 150 -2.77 30.37 -8.42
N TYR A 151 -3.24 29.75 -9.50
CA TYR A 151 -4.66 29.78 -9.84
C TYR A 151 -5.51 29.07 -8.79
N ILE A 152 -5.15 27.84 -8.42
CA ILE A 152 -5.90 27.04 -7.42
C ILE A 152 -5.90 27.73 -6.05
N ASP A 153 -4.77 28.31 -5.62
CA ASP A 153 -4.65 29.01 -4.33
C ASP A 153 -5.66 30.18 -4.19
N LYS A 154 -6.05 30.83 -5.29
CA LYS A 154 -7.02 31.95 -5.27
C LYS A 154 -8.41 31.57 -4.76
N PHE A 155 -8.81 30.30 -4.85
CA PHE A 155 -10.17 29.85 -4.51
C PHE A 155 -10.22 28.61 -3.61
N SER A 156 -9.06 28.10 -3.19
CA SER A 156 -8.93 26.87 -2.40
C SER A 156 -9.71 26.91 -1.08
N LYS A 157 -9.84 28.10 -0.47
CA LYS A 157 -10.54 28.30 0.81
C LYS A 157 -12.02 28.66 0.67
N GLU A 158 -12.38 29.39 -0.38
CA GLU A 158 -13.73 30.01 -0.50
C GLU A 158 -14.69 29.19 -1.38
N LYS A 159 -14.18 28.52 -2.42
CA LYS A 159 -15.01 27.81 -3.42
C LYS A 159 -14.58 26.35 -3.52
N TYR A 160 -14.92 25.58 -2.50
CA TYR A 160 -14.46 24.21 -2.33
C TYR A 160 -14.77 23.26 -3.50
N LYS A 161 -15.97 23.37 -4.10
CA LYS A 161 -16.32 22.57 -5.28
C LYS A 161 -15.36 22.85 -6.45
N LYS A 162 -15.14 24.15 -6.73
CA LYS A 162 -14.23 24.61 -7.78
C LYS A 162 -12.79 24.15 -7.47
N PHE A 163 -12.37 24.23 -6.21
CA PHE A 163 -11.11 23.64 -5.75
C PHE A 163 -10.99 22.16 -6.12
N LEU A 164 -11.97 21.33 -5.74
CA LEU A 164 -11.93 19.89 -6.05
C LEU A 164 -11.95 19.61 -7.56
N ASP A 165 -12.66 20.40 -8.36
CA ASP A 165 -12.65 20.33 -9.84
C ASP A 165 -11.25 20.52 -10.39
N TYR A 166 -10.59 21.64 -10.09
CA TYR A 166 -9.25 21.90 -10.61
C TYR A 166 -8.17 21.03 -9.96
N PHE A 167 -8.34 20.65 -8.69
CA PHE A 167 -7.41 19.74 -8.03
C PHE A 167 -7.42 18.36 -8.70
N GLU A 168 -8.58 17.74 -8.91
CA GLU A 168 -8.67 16.46 -9.63
C GLU A 168 -8.06 16.53 -11.03
N LEU A 169 -8.25 17.67 -11.71
CA LEU A 169 -7.72 17.88 -13.03
C LEU A 169 -6.18 17.86 -13.03
N PHE A 170 -5.56 18.59 -12.10
CA PHE A 170 -4.10 18.80 -12.05
C PHE A 170 -3.34 17.93 -11.03
N ALA A 171 -4.02 17.08 -10.26
CA ALA A 171 -3.40 16.19 -9.27
C ALA A 171 -2.47 15.13 -9.89
N CYS A 172 -2.43 15.00 -11.22
CA CYS A 172 -1.40 14.22 -11.91
C CYS A 172 0.02 14.82 -11.76
N LYS A 173 0.15 16.09 -11.38
CA LYS A 173 1.43 16.76 -11.10
C LYS A 173 1.77 16.67 -9.61
N LEU A 174 2.94 16.14 -9.28
CA LEU A 174 3.37 15.90 -7.89
C LEU A 174 3.39 17.18 -7.04
N ASP A 175 3.85 18.31 -7.57
CA ASP A 175 3.90 19.56 -6.79
C ASP A 175 2.50 20.09 -6.46
N VAL A 176 1.54 19.95 -7.38
CA VAL A 176 0.13 20.30 -7.14
C VAL A 176 -0.45 19.39 -6.06
N PHE A 177 -0.19 18.08 -6.15
CA PHE A 177 -0.58 17.11 -5.14
C PHE A 177 -0.03 17.48 -3.76
N ASN A 178 1.29 17.67 -3.64
CA ASN A 178 1.97 18.00 -2.39
C ASN A 178 1.43 19.30 -1.78
N ARG A 179 1.09 20.29 -2.61
CA ARG A 179 0.57 21.57 -2.16
C ARG A 179 -0.86 21.47 -1.61
N PHE A 180 -1.73 20.68 -2.23
CA PHE A 180 -3.18 20.80 -2.01
C PHE A 180 -3.88 19.57 -1.43
N PHE A 181 -3.25 18.40 -1.40
CA PHE A 181 -3.91 17.16 -1.01
C PHE A 181 -4.55 17.22 0.39
N HIS A 182 -3.88 17.87 1.36
CA HIS A 182 -4.43 18.05 2.71
C HIS A 182 -5.79 18.79 2.72
N LEU A 183 -6.04 19.69 1.77
CA LEU A 183 -7.31 20.44 1.67
C LEU A 183 -8.48 19.56 1.24
N VAL A 184 -8.23 18.37 0.67
CA VAL A 184 -9.28 17.40 0.31
C VAL A 184 -10.07 16.96 1.55
N PHE A 185 -9.49 17.03 2.74
CA PHE A 185 -10.10 16.57 3.98
C PHE A 185 -10.82 17.68 4.78
N ILE A 186 -10.80 18.95 4.35
CA ILE A 186 -11.36 20.09 5.12
C ILE A 186 -12.83 19.93 5.48
N ASN A 187 -13.63 19.27 4.63
CA ASN A 187 -15.04 19.04 4.89
C ASN A 187 -15.51 17.70 4.33
N ASN A 188 -16.77 17.35 4.58
CA ASN A 188 -17.36 16.07 4.19
C ASN A 188 -18.26 16.14 2.93
N HIS A 189 -18.12 17.19 2.11
CA HIS A 189 -18.88 17.32 0.86
C HIS A 189 -18.20 16.59 -0.30
N PHE A 190 -18.97 16.28 -1.35
CA PHE A 190 -18.50 15.68 -2.61
C PHE A 190 -17.73 14.36 -2.41
N ILE A 191 -18.24 13.48 -1.54
CA ILE A 191 -17.57 12.23 -1.14
C ILE A 191 -17.24 11.35 -2.35
N ASP A 192 -18.20 11.15 -3.27
CA ASP A 192 -17.99 10.30 -4.45
C ASP A 192 -16.82 10.79 -5.31
N LYS A 193 -16.67 12.11 -5.39
CA LYS A 193 -15.59 12.74 -6.11
C LYS A 193 -14.23 12.50 -5.44
N LYS A 194 -14.18 12.57 -4.12
CA LYS A 194 -12.96 12.30 -3.35
C LYS A 194 -12.56 10.84 -3.44
N VAL A 195 -13.52 9.92 -3.42
CA VAL A 195 -13.27 8.49 -3.61
C VAL A 195 -12.63 8.23 -4.96
N LEU A 196 -13.21 8.77 -6.05
CA LEU A 196 -12.65 8.66 -7.40
C LEU A 196 -11.22 9.22 -7.49
N LEU A 197 -10.97 10.34 -6.82
CA LEU A 197 -9.64 10.94 -6.75
C LEU A 197 -8.61 10.00 -6.09
N PHE A 198 -8.96 9.33 -4.98
CA PHE A 198 -8.06 8.38 -4.33
C PHE A 198 -7.75 7.16 -5.21
N ASP A 199 -8.70 6.73 -6.03
CA ASP A 199 -8.50 5.63 -6.97
C ASP A 199 -7.57 6.02 -8.14
N GLN A 200 -7.52 7.30 -8.51
CA GLN A 200 -6.69 7.81 -9.62
C GLN A 200 -5.26 8.18 -9.21
N ILE A 201 -5.06 8.72 -8.00
CA ILE A 201 -3.75 9.23 -7.57
C ILE A 201 -2.79 8.06 -7.25
N PRO A 202 -1.49 8.14 -7.57
CA PRO A 202 -0.50 7.13 -7.17
C PRO A 202 -0.50 6.88 -5.66
N LEU A 203 -0.61 5.60 -5.26
CA LEU A 203 -0.71 5.24 -3.85
C LEU A 203 0.53 5.67 -3.06
N ASP A 204 1.72 5.58 -3.66
CA ASP A 204 2.97 6.02 -3.05
C ASP A 204 2.97 7.52 -2.70
N TRP A 205 2.20 8.35 -3.43
CA TRP A 205 2.09 9.78 -3.10
C TRP A 205 1.19 10.02 -1.90
N ILE A 206 0.06 9.30 -1.83
CA ILE A 206 -0.88 9.37 -0.70
C ILE A 206 -0.19 8.94 0.60
N ILE A 207 0.58 7.85 0.53
CA ILE A 207 1.23 7.25 1.70
C ILE A 207 2.44 8.06 2.16
N ASN A 208 3.28 8.51 1.23
CA ASN A 208 4.49 9.27 1.55
C ASN A 208 4.24 10.79 1.68
N PHE A 209 2.98 11.21 1.82
CA PHE A 209 2.64 12.61 1.93
C PHE A 209 3.28 13.21 3.20
N ARG A 210 4.33 14.01 3.00
CA ARG A 210 5.25 14.46 4.06
C ARG A 210 4.66 15.49 5.03
N ASN A 211 3.53 16.11 4.72
CA ASN A 211 2.89 17.09 5.60
C ASN A 211 1.98 16.41 6.64
N GLY A 212 2.57 15.53 7.47
CA GLY A 212 2.15 15.05 8.81
C GLY A 212 0.71 14.59 9.08
N ASP A 213 -0.28 15.37 8.67
CA ASP A 213 -1.67 15.33 9.12
C ASP A 213 -2.61 14.56 8.17
N ALA A 214 -2.18 14.26 6.93
CA ALA A 214 -3.07 13.64 5.96
C ALA A 214 -3.35 12.16 6.25
N LEU A 215 -2.42 11.43 6.87
CA LEU A 215 -2.63 10.00 7.16
C LEU A 215 -3.73 9.79 8.23
N PRO A 216 -3.72 10.47 9.38
CA PRO A 216 -4.85 10.44 10.32
C PRO A 216 -6.19 10.82 9.67
N LEU A 217 -6.21 11.88 8.86
CA LEU A 217 -7.43 12.33 8.15
C LEU A 217 -7.92 11.30 7.12
N LEU A 218 -7.01 10.62 6.44
CA LEU A 218 -7.33 9.53 5.53
C LEU A 218 -7.93 8.34 6.29
N LYS A 219 -7.37 7.97 7.45
CA LYS A 219 -7.97 6.92 8.30
C LYS A 219 -9.39 7.29 8.69
N GLU A 220 -9.59 8.50 9.22
CA GLU A 220 -10.92 8.99 9.61
C GLU A 220 -11.89 8.97 8.43
N PHE A 221 -11.44 9.38 7.25
CA PHE A 221 -12.25 9.35 6.02
C PHE A 221 -12.65 7.92 5.63
N ILE A 222 -11.73 6.96 5.71
CA ILE A 222 -12.01 5.54 5.44
C ILE A 222 -12.99 4.95 6.47
N GLU A 223 -12.83 5.29 7.74
CA GLU A 223 -13.74 4.83 8.80
C GLU A 223 -15.15 5.39 8.61
N ARG A 224 -15.27 6.65 8.20
CA ARG A 224 -16.54 7.32 7.96
C ARG A 224 -17.25 6.81 6.71
N TYR A 225 -16.51 6.55 5.64
CA TYR A 225 -17.03 6.16 4.33
C TYR A 225 -16.59 4.75 3.92
N THR A 226 -16.67 3.83 4.88
CA THR A 226 -16.20 2.44 4.79
C THR A 226 -16.60 1.74 3.48
N GLU A 227 -17.86 1.87 3.10
CA GLU A 227 -18.45 1.19 1.94
C GLU A 227 -17.90 1.72 0.62
N LYS A 228 -17.71 3.05 0.53
CA LYS A 228 -17.22 3.69 -0.70
C LYS A 228 -15.71 3.49 -0.88
N MET A 229 -14.98 3.19 0.19
CA MET A 229 -13.52 3.03 0.17
C MET A 229 -13.05 1.60 -0.08
N ILE A 230 -13.95 0.66 -0.40
CA ILE A 230 -13.60 -0.75 -0.65
C ILE A 230 -12.62 -0.90 -1.83
N ILE A 231 -12.84 -0.18 -2.93
CA ILE A 231 -11.98 -0.23 -4.12
C ILE A 231 -10.59 0.34 -3.80
N PHE A 232 -10.55 1.47 -3.10
CA PHE A 232 -9.31 2.04 -2.61
C PHE A 232 -8.55 1.04 -1.72
N MET A 233 -9.23 0.39 -0.77
CA MET A 233 -8.60 -0.62 0.09
C MET A 233 -8.13 -1.86 -0.66
N TYR A 234 -8.89 -2.31 -1.66
CA TYR A 234 -8.46 -3.38 -2.56
C TYR A 234 -7.14 -3.02 -3.24
N ARG A 235 -7.03 -1.79 -3.76
CA ARG A 235 -5.81 -1.27 -4.40
C ARG A 235 -4.65 -1.18 -3.41
N VAL A 236 -4.89 -0.73 -2.18
CA VAL A 236 -3.90 -0.71 -1.09
C VAL A 236 -3.35 -2.11 -0.84
N ILE A 237 -4.21 -3.11 -0.65
CA ILE A 237 -3.78 -4.49 -0.34
C ILE A 237 -3.03 -5.11 -1.53
N PHE A 238 -3.48 -4.81 -2.75
CA PHE A 238 -2.84 -5.31 -3.97
C PHE A 238 -1.43 -4.74 -4.16
N GLU A 239 -1.26 -3.42 -4.00
CA GLU A 239 0.01 -2.73 -4.27
C GLU A 239 0.98 -2.72 -3.06
N ARG A 240 0.44 -2.62 -1.83
CA ARG A 240 1.19 -2.38 -0.57
C ARG A 240 0.48 -3.03 0.65
N PRO A 241 0.43 -4.37 0.75
CA PRO A 241 -0.34 -5.08 1.79
C PRO A 241 0.10 -4.78 3.23
N PHE A 242 1.37 -4.42 3.45
CA PHE A 242 1.88 -4.10 4.79
C PHE A 242 1.31 -2.78 5.36
N ILE A 243 0.78 -1.91 4.51
CA ILE A 243 0.26 -0.58 4.91
C ILE A 243 -1.22 -0.66 5.32
N THR A 244 -1.90 -1.76 4.99
CA THR A 244 -3.31 -1.94 5.32
C THR A 244 -3.58 -1.76 6.82
N ASN A 245 -2.71 -2.28 7.70
CA ASN A 245 -2.82 -2.12 9.16
C ASN A 245 -2.56 -0.68 9.64
N LEU A 246 -1.86 0.12 8.84
CA LEU A 246 -1.70 1.55 9.13
C LEU A 246 -2.98 2.29 8.79
N LEU A 247 -3.72 1.90 7.75
CA LEU A 247 -4.88 2.64 7.27
C LEU A 247 -6.20 2.23 7.94
N ILE A 248 -6.36 0.95 8.29
CA ILE A 248 -7.60 0.44 8.90
C ILE A 248 -7.31 -0.47 10.08
N ASN A 249 -8.23 -0.45 11.05
CA ASN A 249 -8.25 -1.40 12.16
C ASN A 249 -9.19 -2.59 11.86
N THR A 250 -9.16 -3.60 12.72
CA THR A 250 -9.99 -4.80 12.58
C THR A 250 -11.49 -4.50 12.57
N LYS A 251 -11.95 -3.49 13.31
CA LYS A 251 -13.38 -3.10 13.37
C LYS A 251 -13.85 -2.54 12.03
N THR A 252 -13.09 -1.61 11.47
CA THR A 252 -13.33 -1.01 10.15
C THR A 252 -13.25 -2.07 9.05
N PHE A 253 -12.24 -2.94 9.12
CA PHE A 253 -12.12 -4.06 8.19
C PHE A 253 -13.35 -4.98 8.24
N THR A 254 -13.80 -5.35 9.43
CA THR A 254 -14.97 -6.22 9.62
C THR A 254 -16.23 -5.60 9.02
N LYS A 255 -16.42 -4.28 9.19
CA LYS A 255 -17.51 -3.52 8.58
C LYS A 255 -17.42 -3.48 7.04
N MET A 256 -16.21 -3.43 6.48
CA MET A 256 -16.02 -3.53 5.01
C MET A 256 -16.44 -4.89 4.50
N ILE A 257 -16.01 -5.98 5.17
CA ILE A 257 -16.19 -7.34 4.66
C ILE A 257 -17.52 -8.00 5.03
N SER A 258 -18.29 -7.39 5.95
CA SER A 258 -19.64 -7.83 6.30
C SER A 258 -20.66 -7.60 5.19
N GLN A 259 -20.35 -6.74 4.22
CA GLN A 259 -21.23 -6.51 3.09
C GLN A 259 -21.12 -7.68 2.10
N ASN A 260 -22.25 -8.10 1.54
CA ASN A 260 -22.30 -9.22 0.59
C ASN A 260 -22.36 -8.71 -0.86
N ASP A 261 -21.36 -7.90 -1.25
CA ASP A 261 -21.23 -7.36 -2.61
C ASP A 261 -20.07 -8.02 -3.39
N TYR A 262 -20.15 -7.97 -4.72
CA TYR A 262 -19.11 -8.40 -5.65
C TYR A 262 -17.76 -7.75 -5.32
N THR A 263 -17.73 -6.44 -5.08
CA THR A 263 -16.50 -5.70 -4.73
C THR A 263 -15.83 -6.23 -3.46
N VAL A 264 -16.63 -6.63 -2.46
CA VAL A 264 -16.14 -7.24 -1.22
C VAL A 264 -15.56 -8.62 -1.45
N LYS A 265 -16.10 -9.41 -2.40
CA LYS A 265 -15.50 -10.70 -2.75
C LYS A 265 -14.07 -10.52 -3.29
N PHE A 266 -13.82 -9.49 -4.11
CA PHE A 266 -12.44 -9.15 -4.53
C PHE A 266 -11.56 -8.78 -3.36
N LEU A 267 -12.05 -7.94 -2.45
CA LEU A 267 -11.33 -7.55 -1.25
C LEU A 267 -10.95 -8.76 -0.39
N LYS A 268 -11.88 -9.68 -0.15
CA LYS A 268 -11.65 -10.93 0.59
C LYS A 268 -10.65 -11.85 -0.10
N ASN A 269 -10.70 -11.95 -1.43
CA ASN A 269 -9.76 -12.76 -2.18
C ASN A 269 -8.34 -12.20 -2.10
N ILE A 270 -8.17 -10.89 -2.33
CA ILE A 270 -6.82 -10.30 -2.36
C ILE A 270 -6.17 -10.32 -0.97
N ILE A 271 -6.94 -10.09 0.10
CA ILE A 271 -6.39 -10.15 1.47
C ILE A 271 -6.01 -11.58 1.87
N SER A 272 -6.74 -12.58 1.36
CA SER A 272 -6.42 -13.99 1.59
C SER A 272 -5.13 -14.41 0.86
N GLU A 273 -4.81 -13.78 -0.28
CA GLU A 273 -3.63 -14.11 -1.10
C GLU A 273 -2.38 -13.32 -0.73
N LYS A 274 -2.52 -12.00 -0.49
CA LYS A 274 -1.40 -11.07 -0.29
C LYS A 274 -1.06 -10.81 1.19
N GLY A 275 -1.87 -11.35 2.09
CA GLY A 275 -1.71 -11.19 3.52
C GLY A 275 -2.63 -10.11 4.11
N GLY A 276 -2.87 -10.25 5.42
CA GLY A 276 -3.78 -9.43 6.23
C GLY A 276 -4.21 -10.12 7.53
N LEU A 277 -3.45 -11.12 8.00
CA LEU A 277 -3.76 -11.93 9.18
C LEU A 277 -4.12 -11.09 10.40
N ASN A 278 -3.43 -9.96 10.59
CA ASN A 278 -3.66 -9.05 11.72
C ASN A 278 -5.06 -8.40 11.72
N LEU A 279 -5.75 -8.38 10.58
CA LEU A 279 -7.13 -7.88 10.47
C LEU A 279 -8.16 -8.99 10.62
N ILE A 280 -7.75 -10.26 10.56
CA ILE A 280 -8.64 -11.41 10.68
C ILE A 280 -8.62 -11.88 12.14
N ASN A 281 -9.79 -11.97 12.74
CA ASN A 281 -9.95 -12.42 14.12
C ASN A 281 -11.23 -13.26 14.28
N LYS A 282 -11.47 -13.71 15.51
CA LYS A 282 -12.67 -14.49 15.87
C LYS A 282 -14.00 -13.83 15.47
N HIS A 283 -14.04 -12.51 15.30
CA HIS A 283 -15.26 -11.77 14.97
C HIS A 283 -15.54 -11.69 13.47
N ASN A 284 -14.59 -12.01 12.60
CA ASN A 284 -14.77 -11.87 11.16
C ASN A 284 -14.30 -13.07 10.32
N ILE A 285 -13.66 -14.07 10.96
CA ILE A 285 -13.23 -15.31 10.30
C ILE A 285 -14.39 -16.04 9.60
N HIS A 286 -15.59 -16.01 10.17
CA HIS A 286 -16.79 -16.64 9.63
C HIS A 286 -17.29 -16.00 8.31
N LEU A 287 -16.76 -14.82 7.94
CA LEU A 287 -17.11 -14.13 6.70
C LEU A 287 -16.28 -14.59 5.49
N PHE A 288 -15.32 -15.48 5.69
CA PHE A 288 -14.48 -16.05 4.65
C PHE A 288 -14.93 -17.46 4.30
N ASN A 289 -14.83 -17.82 3.02
CA ASN A 289 -15.13 -19.18 2.57
C ASN A 289 -13.93 -20.11 2.81
N LYS A 290 -14.14 -21.43 2.67
CA LYS A 290 -13.09 -22.44 2.91
C LYS A 290 -11.84 -22.22 2.07
N GLU A 291 -11.97 -21.83 0.81
CA GLU A 291 -10.82 -21.59 -0.07
C GLU A 291 -9.98 -20.39 0.39
N GLN A 292 -10.63 -19.32 0.83
CA GLN A 292 -9.98 -18.15 1.41
C GLN A 292 -9.25 -18.50 2.70
N LEU A 293 -9.91 -19.25 3.60
CA LEU A 293 -9.30 -19.70 4.85
C LEU A 293 -8.08 -20.60 4.61
N LYS A 294 -8.14 -21.51 3.62
CA LYS A 294 -6.99 -22.30 3.17
C LYS A 294 -5.83 -21.44 2.72
N LYS A 295 -6.09 -20.37 1.95
CA LYS A 295 -5.04 -19.43 1.51
C LYS A 295 -4.44 -18.64 2.68
N ILE A 296 -5.27 -18.25 3.65
CA ILE A 296 -4.87 -17.46 4.83
C ILE A 296 -3.98 -18.29 5.77
N TYR A 297 -4.42 -19.48 6.15
CA TYR A 297 -3.76 -20.31 7.17
C TYR A 297 -2.76 -21.32 6.57
N LYS A 298 -2.79 -21.54 5.25
CA LYS A 298 -1.87 -22.44 4.53
C LYS A 298 -1.77 -23.80 5.23
N ASP A 299 -0.59 -24.16 5.71
CA ASP A 299 -0.29 -25.44 6.34
C ASP A 299 -0.96 -25.59 7.73
N ASP A 300 -1.35 -24.47 8.37
CA ASP A 300 -2.07 -24.47 9.64
C ASP A 300 -3.59 -24.68 9.47
N TYR A 301 -4.08 -24.72 8.24
CA TYR A 301 -5.50 -24.93 7.97
C TYR A 301 -5.88 -26.41 8.17
N MET A 302 -6.76 -26.66 9.14
CA MET A 302 -7.36 -28.00 9.35
C MET A 302 -8.83 -27.97 8.96
N ASP A 303 -9.22 -28.78 7.96
CA ASP A 303 -10.63 -29.07 7.71
C ASP A 303 -11.15 -29.93 8.87
N ILE A 304 -11.96 -29.35 9.76
CA ILE A 304 -12.72 -30.13 10.72
C ILE A 304 -13.85 -30.79 9.92
N LEU A 305 -13.74 -32.11 9.74
CA LEU A 305 -14.71 -32.97 9.08
C LEU A 305 -16.04 -33.02 9.85
#